data_AF-A0A2T3KLT6-F1
#
_entry.id   AF-A0A2T3KLT6-F1
#
_cell.length_a   1.000
_cell.length_b   1.000
_cell.length_c   1.000
_cell.angle_alpha   90.00
_cell.angle_beta   90.00
_cell.angle_gamma   90.00
#
_symmetry.space_group_name_H-M   'P 1'
#
loop_
_entity.id
_entity.type
_entity.pdbx_description
1 polymer ?
#
loop_
_entity_poly.entity_id
_entity_poly.type
_entity_poly.pdbx_seq_one_letter_code
_entity_poly.pdbx_strand_id
1 'polypeptide(L)'
;MGEIKSLRNGNTGVGYTYEESLSLDENNRKDADFESMLEVKTFRAPAKSKLTLFTLSPVDKVNGGSVMRSYLNKFGSTSSRSGSLSLHTTIKAGRRNTYKKKLRFSVQVDREHEIFRIVVEDFKTGALLDDSVSYDFHEISTALERKLKLLALTGARVRKDSNGEYFTYLCPVIYKLKSFEQFVSVFEKGDIVLDVRIGTYVDGRPHDHGTAWRITHRKLKEIFYVVELD
;
A
#
# COMPACT_ATOMS: atom_id res chain seq x y z
N MET A 1 -1.51 -14.79 23.22
CA MET A 1 -1.46 -13.52 23.98
C MET A 1 -2.82 -13.24 24.57
N GLY A 2 -2.87 -12.58 25.74
CA GLY A 2 -4.12 -12.07 26.31
C GLY A 2 -4.65 -10.85 25.55
N GLU A 3 -5.70 -10.22 26.08
CA GLU A 3 -6.19 -8.95 25.56
C GLU A 3 -5.22 -7.81 25.92
N ILE A 4 -4.90 -6.95 24.94
CA ILE A 4 -3.95 -5.84 25.08
C ILE A 4 -4.65 -4.53 24.72
N LYS A 5 -4.50 -3.49 25.57
CA LYS A 5 -5.02 -2.16 25.27
C LYS A 5 -4.21 -1.52 24.13
N SER A 6 -4.88 -0.88 23.18
CA SER A 6 -4.22 -0.17 22.07
C SER A 6 -3.30 0.92 22.61
N LEU A 7 -2.05 0.91 22.14
CA LEU A 7 -1.03 1.89 22.52
C LEU A 7 -1.09 3.16 21.66
N ARG A 8 -1.83 3.13 20.54
CA ARG A 8 -1.98 4.27 19.62
C ARG A 8 -3.42 4.39 19.14
N ASN A 9 -3.90 5.63 19.01
CA ASN A 9 -5.22 5.90 18.46
C ASN A 9 -5.26 5.71 16.94
N GLY A 10 -6.40 5.24 16.43
CA GLY A 10 -6.66 5.17 14.99
C GLY A 10 -6.14 3.89 14.32
N ASN A 11 -6.04 3.93 12.99
CA ASN A 11 -5.87 2.73 12.17
C ASN A 11 -4.55 1.99 12.43
N THR A 12 -3.47 2.70 12.76
CA THR A 12 -2.15 2.13 13.01
C THR A 12 -2.03 1.45 14.38
N GLY A 13 -2.98 1.65 15.29
CA GLY A 13 -2.93 1.09 16.64
C GLY A 13 -2.77 -0.42 16.71
N VAL A 14 -3.42 -1.16 15.80
CA VAL A 14 -3.33 -2.64 15.76
C VAL A 14 -1.94 -3.16 15.38
N GLY A 15 -1.20 -2.44 14.53
CA GLY A 15 0.16 -2.78 14.14
C GLY A 15 1.13 -2.43 15.24
N TYR A 16 1.11 -1.15 15.62
CA TYR A 16 1.97 -0.59 16.66
C TYR A 16 1.89 -1.37 17.98
N THR A 17 0.67 -1.71 18.44
CA THR A 17 0.50 -2.47 19.68
C THR A 17 1.07 -3.89 19.60
N TYR A 18 1.07 -4.51 18.42
CA TYR A 18 1.63 -5.85 18.22
C TYR A 18 3.17 -5.81 18.18
N GLU A 19 3.73 -4.85 17.45
CA GLU A 19 5.17 -4.63 17.35
C GLU A 19 5.78 -4.40 18.74
N GLU A 20 5.19 -3.51 19.53
CA GLU A 20 5.59 -3.26 20.92
C GLU A 20 5.49 -4.52 21.80
N SER A 21 4.45 -5.34 21.61
CA SER A 21 4.30 -6.61 22.34
C SER A 21 5.35 -7.67 21.99
N LEU A 22 6.02 -7.50 20.84
CA LEU A 22 7.12 -8.34 20.39
C LEU A 22 8.49 -7.68 20.64
N SER A 23 8.52 -6.50 21.29
CA SER A 23 9.71 -5.69 21.48
C SER A 23 10.43 -5.35 20.17
N LEU A 24 9.66 -5.12 19.10
CA LEU A 24 10.16 -4.58 17.84
C LEU A 24 10.18 -3.05 17.92
N ASP A 25 11.34 -2.45 17.69
CA ASP A 25 11.45 -0.99 17.57
C ASP A 25 10.74 -0.49 16.30
N GLU A 26 9.86 0.51 16.45
CA GLU A 26 9.22 1.19 15.32
C GLU A 26 10.31 1.78 14.42
N ASN A 27 10.37 1.34 13.16
CA ASN A 27 11.35 1.84 12.22
C ASN A 27 10.72 2.08 10.84
N ASN A 28 11.26 3.06 10.11
CA ASN A 28 10.86 3.37 8.74
C ASN A 28 11.73 2.62 7.71
N ARG A 29 12.30 1.47 8.06
CA ARG A 29 13.21 0.75 7.16
C ARG A 29 12.42 0.13 6.01
N LYS A 30 13.10 0.04 4.88
CA LYS A 30 12.57 -0.64 3.68
C LYS A 30 12.72 -2.17 3.76
N ASP A 31 13.48 -2.66 4.75
CA ASP A 31 13.68 -4.08 5.02
C ASP A 31 12.49 -4.67 5.79
N ALA A 32 12.49 -6.00 5.92
CA ALA A 32 11.57 -6.72 6.79
C ALA A 32 11.87 -6.51 8.29
N ASP A 33 10.86 -6.68 9.14
CA ASP A 33 10.91 -6.28 10.55
C ASP A 33 11.84 -7.14 11.41
N PHE A 34 11.71 -8.47 11.34
CA PHE A 34 12.57 -9.41 12.06
C PHE A 34 13.78 -9.79 11.22
N GLU A 35 14.97 -9.43 11.70
CA GLU A 35 16.28 -9.79 11.12
C GLU A 35 16.42 -9.46 9.62
N SER A 36 15.65 -8.49 9.11
CA SER A 36 15.58 -8.20 7.67
C SER A 36 15.11 -9.38 6.80
N MET A 37 14.42 -10.37 7.39
CA MET A 37 13.95 -11.57 6.71
C MET A 37 12.44 -11.79 6.79
N LEU A 38 11.80 -11.45 7.92
CA LEU A 38 10.39 -11.70 8.17
C LEU A 38 9.64 -10.40 8.46
N GLU A 39 8.73 -10.03 7.57
CA GLU A 39 7.84 -8.89 7.76
C GLU A 39 6.64 -9.30 8.58
N VAL A 40 6.25 -8.44 9.52
CA VAL A 40 5.08 -8.61 10.37
C VAL A 40 4.01 -7.65 9.91
N LYS A 41 2.81 -8.18 9.64
CA LYS A 41 1.64 -7.34 9.41
C LYS A 41 0.49 -7.80 10.27
N THR A 42 -0.27 -6.81 10.73
CA THR A 42 -1.49 -7.08 11.48
C THR A 42 -2.70 -6.45 10.81
N PHE A 43 -3.88 -7.01 11.10
CA PHE A 43 -5.14 -6.44 10.65
C PHE A 43 -6.23 -6.66 11.70
N ARG A 44 -7.20 -5.75 11.75
CA ARG A 44 -8.41 -5.95 12.55
C ARG A 44 -9.28 -7.01 11.88
N ALA A 45 -9.67 -8.06 12.61
CA ALA A 45 -10.49 -9.14 12.13
C ALA A 45 -12.00 -8.83 12.29
N PRO A 46 -12.86 -9.17 11.31
CA PRO A 46 -12.51 -9.67 9.98
C PRO A 46 -11.87 -8.58 9.09
N ALA A 47 -11.02 -8.99 8.14
CA ALA A 47 -10.36 -8.05 7.24
C ALA A 47 -11.36 -7.30 6.34
N LYS A 48 -11.51 -5.99 6.56
CA LYS A 48 -12.41 -5.12 5.77
C LYS A 48 -11.69 -4.32 4.69
N SER A 49 -10.39 -4.11 4.85
CA SER A 49 -9.54 -3.32 3.95
C SER A 49 -8.55 -4.20 3.20
N LYS A 50 -7.89 -3.62 2.18
CA LYS A 50 -6.77 -4.28 1.52
C LYS A 50 -5.53 -4.28 2.43
N LEU A 51 -4.77 -5.36 2.40
CA LEU A 51 -3.45 -5.42 3.01
C LEU A 51 -2.49 -4.58 2.17
N THR A 52 -1.78 -3.65 2.79
CA THR A 52 -0.65 -2.98 2.14
C THR A 52 0.54 -3.93 2.14
N LEU A 53 1.02 -4.26 0.95
CA LEU A 53 2.21 -5.08 0.75
C LEU A 53 3.44 -4.24 1.08
N PHE A 54 3.66 -3.18 0.32
CA PHE A 54 4.73 -2.23 0.50
C PHE A 54 4.34 -0.86 -0.06
N THR A 55 5.14 0.16 0.26
CA THR A 55 5.02 1.51 -0.30
C THR A 55 6.25 1.83 -1.13
N LEU A 56 6.04 2.33 -2.33
CA LEU A 56 7.10 2.83 -3.19
C LEU A 56 6.54 3.97 -4.03
N SER A 57 7.07 5.19 -3.82
CA SER A 57 6.75 6.33 -4.67
C SER A 57 7.58 6.26 -5.95
N PRO A 58 7.02 6.62 -7.12
CA PRO A 58 7.80 6.69 -8.34
C PRO A 58 8.80 7.86 -8.23
N VAL A 59 9.96 7.68 -8.83
CA VAL A 59 11.03 8.68 -8.82
C VAL A 59 11.19 9.31 -10.19
N ASP A 60 11.57 10.59 -10.20
CA ASP A 60 12.05 11.26 -11.39
C ASP A 60 13.39 10.63 -11.75
N LYS A 61 13.47 9.96 -12.90
CA LYS A 61 14.70 9.27 -13.34
C LYS A 61 15.86 10.22 -13.65
N VAL A 62 15.59 11.51 -13.82
CA VAL A 62 16.61 12.55 -14.07
C VAL A 62 17.06 13.18 -12.75
N ASN A 63 16.10 13.58 -11.90
CA ASN A 63 16.39 14.39 -10.71
C ASN A 63 16.39 13.59 -9.38
N GLY A 64 16.04 12.30 -9.40
CA GLY A 64 16.05 11.41 -8.23
C GLY A 64 14.99 11.67 -7.16
N GLY A 65 14.15 12.70 -7.34
CA GLY A 65 13.10 13.09 -6.40
C GLY A 65 11.75 12.40 -6.65
N SER A 66 10.89 12.32 -5.63
CA SER A 66 9.52 11.80 -5.80
C SER A 66 8.70 12.68 -6.75
N VAL A 67 8.10 12.07 -7.76
CA VAL A 67 7.20 12.78 -8.71
C VAL A 67 5.84 13.09 -8.10
N MET A 68 5.53 12.52 -6.93
CA MET A 68 4.18 12.59 -6.36
C MET A 68 3.75 14.00 -5.98
N ARG A 69 4.69 14.88 -5.61
CA ARG A 69 4.37 16.28 -5.32
C ARG A 69 3.94 17.04 -6.58
N SER A 70 4.63 16.80 -7.70
CA SER A 70 4.25 17.36 -9.01
C SER A 70 2.87 16.83 -9.43
N TYR A 71 2.64 15.53 -9.28
CA TYR A 71 1.35 14.90 -9.54
C TYR A 71 0.22 15.44 -8.66
N LEU A 72 0.48 15.68 -7.36
CA LEU A 72 -0.49 16.31 -6.47
C LEU A 72 -0.86 17.71 -6.96
N ASN A 73 0.12 18.52 -7.39
CA ASN A 73 -0.13 19.87 -7.87
C ASN A 73 -0.91 19.88 -9.19
N LYS A 74 -0.59 18.94 -10.11
CA LYS A 74 -1.25 18.82 -11.42
C LYS A 74 -2.66 18.23 -11.34
N PHE A 75 -2.83 17.17 -10.54
CA PHE A 75 -4.03 16.32 -10.58
C PHE A 75 -4.78 16.24 -9.24
N GLY A 76 -4.27 16.87 -8.19
CA GLY A 76 -4.92 16.91 -6.89
C GLY A 76 -6.26 17.66 -6.91
N SER A 77 -7.05 17.43 -5.87
CA SER A 77 -8.30 18.13 -5.62
C SER A 77 -8.27 18.73 -4.23
N THR A 78 -8.58 20.02 -4.16
CA THR A 78 -8.75 20.72 -2.89
C THR A 78 -10.05 20.29 -2.23
N SER A 79 -9.99 20.00 -0.94
CA SER A 79 -11.15 19.74 -0.09
C SER A 79 -11.89 21.05 0.18
N SER A 80 -13.18 21.12 -0.15
CA SER A 80 -14.01 22.28 0.17
C SER A 80 -14.20 22.49 1.69
N ARG A 81 -14.00 21.45 2.50
CA ARG A 81 -14.17 21.51 3.96
C ARG A 81 -12.91 21.98 4.69
N SER A 82 -11.74 21.50 4.27
CA SER A 82 -10.48 21.71 4.99
C SER A 82 -9.49 22.62 4.25
N GLY A 83 -9.76 22.97 2.99
CA GLY A 83 -8.81 23.70 2.14
C GLY A 83 -7.56 22.90 1.75
N SER A 84 -7.40 21.67 2.25
CA SER A 84 -6.23 20.84 1.95
C SER A 84 -6.29 20.24 0.55
N LEU A 85 -5.13 20.20 -0.12
CA LEU A 85 -4.95 19.56 -1.42
C LEU A 85 -4.69 18.07 -1.22
N SER A 86 -5.36 17.21 -1.99
CA SER A 86 -5.14 15.75 -1.92
C SER A 86 -5.27 15.07 -3.27
N LEU A 87 -4.52 14.00 -3.46
CA LEU A 87 -4.64 13.05 -4.54
C LEU A 87 -4.73 11.66 -3.92
N HIS A 88 -5.96 11.25 -3.62
CA HIS A 88 -6.27 9.93 -3.07
C HIS A 88 -7.06 9.13 -4.09
N THR A 89 -6.41 8.14 -4.70
CA THR A 89 -7.02 7.36 -5.78
C THR A 89 -6.46 5.94 -5.85
N THR A 90 -7.32 4.96 -6.09
CA THR A 90 -6.95 3.55 -6.27
C THR A 90 -6.90 3.23 -7.75
N ILE A 91 -5.73 2.87 -8.24
CA ILE A 91 -5.43 2.61 -9.65
C ILE A 91 -5.27 1.11 -9.87
N LYS A 92 -5.77 0.61 -11.00
CA LYS A 92 -5.71 -0.81 -11.38
C LYS A 92 -5.08 -0.97 -12.76
N ALA A 93 -4.49 -2.14 -12.99
CA ALA A 93 -4.00 -2.52 -14.31
C ALA A 93 -5.14 -2.55 -15.33
N GLY A 94 -4.95 -1.87 -16.47
CA GLY A 94 -5.87 -1.85 -17.62
C GLY A 94 -7.28 -1.29 -17.35
N ARG A 95 -7.60 -0.88 -16.12
CA ARG A 95 -8.93 -0.43 -15.73
C ARG A 95 -8.90 1.01 -15.26
N ARG A 96 -9.52 1.87 -16.07
CA ARG A 96 -9.76 3.28 -15.78
C ARG A 96 -10.66 3.43 -14.57
N ASN A 97 -10.17 4.09 -13.54
CA ASN A 97 -11.02 4.51 -12.42
C ASN A 97 -11.73 5.84 -12.73
N THR A 98 -12.52 6.35 -11.79
CA THR A 98 -13.09 7.70 -11.86
C THR A 98 -12.60 8.51 -10.68
N TYR A 99 -11.84 9.56 -10.95
CA TYR A 99 -11.36 10.50 -9.94
C TYR A 99 -12.05 11.86 -10.09
N LYS A 100 -12.87 12.20 -9.09
CA LYS A 100 -13.59 13.49 -8.99
C LYS A 100 -14.41 13.88 -10.24
N LYS A 101 -14.78 12.91 -11.08
CA LYS A 101 -15.43 13.13 -12.39
C LYS A 101 -14.63 14.08 -13.31
N LYS A 102 -13.31 14.17 -13.11
CA LYS A 102 -12.38 15.01 -13.87
C LYS A 102 -11.32 14.18 -14.56
N LEU A 103 -10.79 13.17 -13.88
CA LEU A 103 -9.69 12.36 -14.37
C LEU A 103 -10.03 10.87 -14.30
N ARG A 104 -9.33 10.09 -15.12
CA ARG A 104 -9.27 8.63 -15.05
C ARG A 104 -7.82 8.23 -14.88
N PHE A 105 -7.56 7.33 -13.94
CA PHE A 105 -6.26 6.73 -13.73
C PHE A 105 -6.31 5.25 -14.07
N SER A 106 -5.25 4.75 -14.70
CA SER A 106 -4.99 3.32 -14.87
C SER A 106 -3.48 3.05 -14.83
N VAL A 107 -3.10 1.78 -14.74
CA VAL A 107 -1.72 1.36 -14.99
C VAL A 107 -1.69 0.48 -16.23
N GLN A 108 -0.80 0.78 -17.17
CA GLN A 108 -0.45 -0.13 -18.25
C GLN A 108 0.78 -0.93 -17.83
N VAL A 109 0.70 -2.26 -17.95
CA VAL A 109 1.84 -3.14 -17.74
C VAL A 109 2.47 -3.39 -19.09
N ASP A 110 3.70 -2.90 -19.27
CA ASP A 110 4.48 -3.09 -20.48
C ASP A 110 5.58 -4.10 -20.16
N ARG A 111 5.35 -5.34 -20.56
CA ARG A 111 6.27 -6.46 -20.29
C ARG A 111 7.50 -6.44 -21.20
N GLU A 112 7.41 -5.82 -22.37
CA GLU A 112 8.53 -5.70 -23.31
C GLU A 112 9.57 -4.73 -22.77
N HIS A 113 9.12 -3.59 -22.23
CA HIS A 113 9.99 -2.59 -21.62
C HIS A 113 10.14 -2.74 -20.10
N GLU A 114 9.51 -3.77 -19.52
CA GLU A 114 9.56 -4.09 -18.08
C GLU A 114 9.15 -2.92 -17.17
N ILE A 115 8.03 -2.24 -17.49
CA ILE A 115 7.52 -1.11 -16.70
C ILE A 115 6.04 -1.21 -16.34
N PHE A 116 5.69 -0.59 -15.21
CA PHE A 116 4.32 -0.24 -14.83
C PHE A 116 4.10 1.24 -15.09
N ARG A 117 3.47 1.59 -16.22
CA ARG A 117 3.23 2.98 -16.63
C ARG A 117 1.90 3.48 -16.05
N ILE A 118 1.94 4.58 -15.29
CA ILE A 118 0.73 5.25 -14.82
C ILE A 118 0.18 6.09 -15.97
N VAL A 119 -1.10 5.90 -16.28
CA VAL A 119 -1.80 6.64 -17.34
C VAL A 119 -2.89 7.49 -16.72
N VAL A 120 -2.89 8.79 -17.06
CA VAL A 120 -3.88 9.78 -16.65
C VAL A 120 -4.60 10.30 -17.88
N GLU A 121 -5.92 10.20 -17.90
CA GLU A 121 -6.77 10.66 -19.00
C GLU A 121 -7.85 11.63 -18.48
N ASP A 122 -8.34 12.50 -19.36
CA ASP A 122 -9.52 13.32 -19.09
C ASP A 122 -10.77 12.43 -18.96
N PHE A 123 -11.58 12.69 -17.94
CA PHE A 123 -12.76 11.87 -17.66
C PHE A 123 -13.87 11.98 -18.72
N LYS A 124 -13.99 13.12 -19.40
CA LYS A 124 -15.05 13.37 -20.38
C LYS A 124 -14.61 12.99 -21.78
N THR A 125 -13.45 13.46 -22.21
CA THR A 125 -12.97 13.31 -23.59
C THR A 125 -12.17 12.02 -23.80
N GLY A 126 -11.59 11.46 -22.73
CA GLY A 126 -10.66 10.34 -22.83
C GLY A 126 -9.29 10.73 -23.40
N ALA A 127 -9.01 12.02 -23.56
CA ALA A 127 -7.70 12.49 -24.02
C ALA A 127 -6.61 12.10 -23.02
N LEU A 128 -5.48 11.61 -23.52
CA LEU A 128 -4.30 11.35 -22.72
C LEU A 128 -3.76 12.67 -22.16
N LEU A 129 -3.56 12.74 -20.84
CA LEU A 129 -3.04 13.92 -20.15
C LEU A 129 -1.60 13.72 -19.67
N ASP A 130 -1.26 12.52 -19.19
CA ASP A 130 0.09 12.18 -18.73
C ASP A 130 0.28 10.65 -18.70
N ASP A 131 1.42 10.18 -19.20
CA ASP A 131 1.91 8.81 -19.09
C ASP A 131 3.42 8.74 -18.84
N SER A 132 3.96 9.84 -18.30
CA SER A 132 5.39 10.06 -18.09
C SER A 132 5.95 9.33 -16.87
N VAL A 133 5.07 8.93 -15.95
CA VAL A 133 5.46 8.26 -14.70
C VAL A 133 5.32 6.76 -14.84
N SER A 134 6.37 6.06 -14.46
CA SER A 134 6.42 4.60 -14.45
C SER A 134 7.23 4.08 -13.26
N TYR A 135 7.08 2.78 -13.00
CA TYR A 135 7.98 2.01 -12.15
C TYR A 135 8.67 0.96 -12.99
N ASP A 136 9.95 0.74 -12.76
CA ASP A 136 10.66 -0.38 -13.38
C ASP A 136 10.31 -1.68 -12.65
N PHE A 137 10.19 -2.78 -13.39
CA PHE A 137 9.95 -4.09 -12.80
C PHE A 137 11.00 -4.44 -11.76
N HIS A 138 12.27 -4.09 -12.02
CA HIS A 138 13.36 -4.32 -11.09
C HIS A 138 13.16 -3.60 -9.74
N GLU A 139 12.68 -2.35 -9.75
CA GLU A 139 12.41 -1.59 -8.52
C GLU A 139 11.29 -2.24 -7.70
N ILE A 140 10.23 -2.67 -8.38
CA ILE A 140 9.10 -3.35 -7.74
C ILE A 140 9.50 -4.72 -7.22
N SER A 141 10.25 -5.51 -8.00
CA SER A 141 10.75 -6.82 -7.59
C SER A 141 11.65 -6.69 -6.37
N THR A 142 12.58 -5.73 -6.38
CA THR A 142 13.49 -5.48 -5.26
C THR A 142 12.72 -5.08 -3.99
N ALA A 143 11.75 -4.17 -4.10
CA ALA A 143 10.93 -3.76 -2.96
C ALA A 143 10.08 -4.91 -2.41
N LEU A 144 9.51 -5.72 -3.30
CA LEU A 144 8.70 -6.88 -2.96
C LEU A 144 9.55 -7.96 -2.26
N GLU A 145 10.71 -8.31 -2.82
CA GLU A 145 11.57 -9.37 -2.28
C GLU A 145 12.24 -8.96 -0.97
N ARG A 146 12.77 -7.74 -0.86
CA ARG A 146 13.38 -7.27 0.40
C ARG A 146 12.41 -7.27 1.56
N LYS A 147 11.16 -6.88 1.30
CA LYS A 147 10.16 -6.68 2.36
C LYS A 147 9.28 -7.90 2.59
N LEU A 148 8.98 -8.70 1.56
CA LEU A 148 7.93 -9.71 1.65
C LEU A 148 8.38 -11.10 1.26
N LYS A 149 9.69 -11.38 1.26
CA LYS A 149 10.21 -12.75 1.09
C LYS A 149 9.50 -13.74 2.05
N LEU A 150 9.37 -13.34 3.31
CA LEU A 150 8.52 -13.99 4.31
C LEU A 150 7.63 -12.95 4.98
N LEU A 151 6.36 -13.30 5.19
CA LEU A 151 5.35 -12.45 5.82
C LEU A 151 4.62 -13.22 6.93
N ALA A 152 4.74 -12.76 8.16
CA ALA A 152 3.87 -13.15 9.27
C ALA A 152 2.65 -12.23 9.31
N LEU A 153 1.47 -12.80 9.03
CA LEU A 153 0.22 -12.04 9.03
C LEU A 153 -0.68 -12.51 10.19
N THR A 154 -0.97 -11.62 11.14
CA THR A 154 -1.89 -11.91 12.25
C THR A 154 -3.15 -11.05 12.20
N GLY A 155 -4.28 -11.67 12.51
CA GLY A 155 -5.55 -10.96 12.72
C GLY A 155 -5.75 -10.65 14.20
N ALA A 156 -6.35 -9.50 14.53
CA ALA A 156 -6.71 -9.12 15.89
C ALA A 156 -8.23 -9.01 16.03
N ARG A 157 -8.81 -9.72 17.01
CA ARG A 157 -10.20 -9.44 17.46
C ARG A 157 -10.20 -8.11 18.20
N VAL A 158 -11.21 -7.29 17.93
CA VAL A 158 -11.30 -5.93 18.46
C VAL A 158 -12.46 -5.83 19.44
N ARG A 159 -12.15 -5.34 20.65
CA ARG A 159 -13.14 -4.90 21.63
C ARG A 159 -12.97 -3.40 21.84
N LYS A 160 -14.08 -2.66 21.96
CA LYS A 160 -14.07 -1.22 22.24
C LYS A 160 -15.01 -0.92 23.39
N ASP A 161 -14.57 -0.05 24.29
CA ASP A 161 -15.36 0.50 25.38
C ASP A 161 -15.01 1.99 25.60
N SER A 162 -15.50 2.58 26.71
CA SER A 162 -15.22 3.97 27.08
C SER A 162 -13.75 4.27 27.34
N ASN A 163 -12.94 3.24 27.64
CA ASN A 163 -11.54 3.37 28.01
C ASN A 163 -10.58 3.17 26.82
N GLY A 164 -11.09 2.68 25.68
CA GLY A 164 -10.35 2.63 24.43
C GLY A 164 -10.63 1.40 23.56
N GLU A 165 -9.68 1.12 22.67
CA GLU A 165 -9.66 -0.07 21.82
C GLU A 165 -8.72 -1.12 22.42
N TYR A 166 -9.12 -2.39 22.36
CA TYR A 166 -8.40 -3.54 22.87
C TYR A 166 -8.28 -4.61 21.79
N PHE A 167 -7.15 -5.30 21.76
CA PHE A 167 -6.80 -6.30 20.75
C PHE A 167 -6.52 -7.65 21.39
N THR A 168 -7.12 -8.71 20.83
CA THR A 168 -6.69 -10.09 21.06
C THR A 168 -6.16 -10.66 19.76
N TYR A 169 -4.84 -10.84 19.68
CA TYR A 169 -4.15 -11.33 18.49
C TYR A 169 -4.33 -12.84 18.31
N LEU A 170 -4.64 -13.25 17.09
CA LEU A 170 -4.73 -14.64 16.67
C LEU A 170 -3.33 -15.18 16.35
N CYS A 171 -3.21 -16.50 16.23
CA CYS A 171 -1.99 -17.13 15.73
C CYS A 171 -1.63 -16.54 14.35
N PRO A 172 -0.39 -16.07 14.14
CA PRO A 172 0.05 -15.58 12.84
C PRO A 172 0.06 -16.73 11.83
N VAL A 173 -0.26 -16.40 10.58
CA VAL A 173 -0.04 -17.29 9.43
C VAL A 173 1.21 -16.81 8.72
N ILE A 174 2.15 -17.73 8.48
CA ILE A 174 3.39 -17.44 7.76
C ILE A 174 3.17 -17.67 6.26
N TYR A 175 3.61 -16.70 5.47
CA TYR A 175 3.52 -16.69 4.02
C TYR A 175 4.92 -16.57 3.42
N LYS A 176 5.19 -17.32 2.35
CA LYS A 176 6.42 -17.24 1.56
C LYS A 176 6.11 -16.75 0.15
N LEU A 177 6.82 -15.72 -0.32
CA LEU A 177 6.59 -15.16 -1.65
C LEU A 177 6.81 -16.21 -2.74
N LYS A 178 5.91 -16.27 -3.73
CA LYS A 178 6.04 -17.19 -4.86
C LYS A 178 7.11 -16.72 -5.85
N SER A 179 6.79 -15.68 -6.62
CA SER A 179 7.68 -15.05 -7.60
C SER A 179 7.17 -13.67 -7.97
N PHE A 180 8.06 -12.83 -8.52
CA PHE A 180 7.68 -11.54 -9.07
C PHE A 180 6.72 -11.68 -10.26
N GLU A 181 6.91 -12.65 -11.15
CA GLU A 181 5.99 -12.90 -12.28
C GLU A 181 4.56 -13.19 -11.81
N GLN A 182 4.42 -13.97 -10.72
CA GLN A 182 3.10 -14.23 -10.14
C GLN A 182 2.47 -12.96 -9.56
N PHE A 183 3.28 -12.05 -9.01
CA PHE A 183 2.82 -10.72 -8.59
C PHE A 183 2.33 -9.89 -9.79
N VAL A 184 3.08 -9.83 -10.89
CA VAL A 184 2.68 -9.11 -12.12
C VAL A 184 1.35 -9.66 -12.64
N SER A 185 1.23 -10.98 -12.75
CA SER A 185 0.01 -11.66 -13.21
C SER A 185 -1.22 -11.34 -12.34
N VAL A 186 -1.06 -11.23 -11.02
CA VAL A 186 -2.17 -10.89 -10.10
C VAL A 186 -2.48 -9.38 -10.14
N PHE A 187 -1.49 -8.54 -10.39
CA PHE A 187 -1.67 -7.11 -10.61
C PHE A 187 -2.46 -6.84 -11.90
N GLU A 188 -2.12 -7.49 -13.01
CA GLU A 188 -2.84 -7.40 -14.29
C GLU A 188 -4.31 -7.80 -14.18
N LYS A 189 -4.63 -8.79 -13.32
CA LYS A 189 -6.02 -9.18 -13.00
C LYS A 189 -6.79 -8.12 -12.19
N GLY A 190 -6.08 -7.16 -11.59
CA GLY A 190 -6.63 -6.07 -10.78
C GLY A 190 -6.92 -6.45 -9.32
N ASP A 191 -6.33 -7.55 -8.84
CA ASP A 191 -6.44 -8.03 -7.46
C ASP A 191 -5.40 -7.39 -6.53
N ILE A 192 -4.25 -6.99 -7.09
CA ILE A 192 -3.35 -5.98 -6.52
C ILE A 192 -3.69 -4.63 -7.14
N VAL A 193 -3.65 -3.57 -6.33
CA VAL A 193 -3.94 -2.19 -6.74
C VAL A 193 -2.82 -1.25 -6.31
N LEU A 194 -2.70 -0.13 -7.01
CA LEU A 194 -1.81 0.97 -6.67
C LEU A 194 -2.62 2.10 -6.03
N ASP A 195 -2.44 2.35 -4.74
CA ASP A 195 -3.10 3.41 -4.00
C ASP A 195 -2.19 4.64 -3.90
N VAL A 196 -2.54 5.71 -4.62
CA VAL A 196 -1.91 7.02 -4.45
C VAL A 196 -2.55 7.70 -3.23
N ARG A 197 -1.72 8.13 -2.27
CA ARG A 197 -2.15 8.59 -0.94
C ARG A 197 -1.34 9.80 -0.47
N ILE A 198 -1.31 10.83 -1.30
CA ILE A 198 -0.60 12.08 -1.03
C ILE A 198 -1.57 13.24 -0.86
N GLY A 199 -1.26 14.16 0.04
CA GLY A 199 -1.95 15.42 0.18
C GLY A 199 -1.14 16.44 0.96
N THR A 200 -1.83 17.40 1.55
CA THR A 200 -1.29 18.37 2.47
C THR A 200 -2.08 18.41 3.77
N TYR A 201 -1.41 18.81 4.84
CA TYR A 201 -2.09 19.34 6.01
C TYR A 201 -2.79 20.68 5.68
N VAL A 202 -3.61 21.17 6.60
CA VAL A 202 -4.30 22.47 6.45
C VAL A 202 -3.30 23.62 6.32
N ASP A 203 -2.16 23.51 6.98
CA ASP A 203 -1.05 24.48 6.91
C ASP A 203 -0.18 24.35 5.65
N GLY A 204 -0.55 23.46 4.71
CA GLY A 204 0.14 23.28 3.44
C GLY A 204 1.35 22.33 3.47
N ARG A 205 1.77 21.85 4.64
CA ARG A 205 2.87 20.88 4.75
C ARG A 205 2.53 19.60 3.98
N PRO A 206 3.48 18.99 3.25
CA PRO A 206 3.27 17.72 2.58
C PRO A 206 2.85 16.63 3.55
N HIS A 207 1.85 15.86 3.15
CA HIS A 207 1.38 14.68 3.86
C HIS A 207 1.34 13.52 2.86
N ASP A 208 2.47 12.84 2.72
CA ASP A 208 2.65 11.73 1.79
C ASP A 208 2.79 10.43 2.59
N HIS A 209 1.82 9.53 2.45
CA HIS A 209 1.90 8.18 3.03
C HIS A 209 2.66 7.19 2.14
N GLY A 210 3.20 7.66 1.01
CA GLY A 210 3.75 6.84 -0.05
C GLY A 210 2.66 6.15 -0.87
N THR A 211 2.94 5.99 -2.17
CA THR A 211 2.12 5.19 -3.06
C THR A 211 2.20 3.71 -2.65
N ALA A 212 1.06 3.10 -2.36
CA ALA A 212 0.98 1.77 -1.76
C ALA A 212 0.53 0.70 -2.75
N TRP A 213 1.24 -0.41 -2.77
CA TRP A 213 0.82 -1.63 -3.47
C TRP A 213 0.01 -2.48 -2.50
N ARG A 214 -1.26 -2.76 -2.85
CA ARG A 214 -2.20 -3.36 -1.89
C ARG A 214 -2.98 -4.51 -2.50
N ILE A 215 -3.20 -5.56 -1.73
CA ILE A 215 -3.93 -6.76 -2.15
C ILE A 215 -5.15 -7.02 -1.26
N THR A 216 -6.18 -7.62 -1.82
CA THR A 216 -7.31 -8.12 -1.01
C THR A 216 -6.89 -9.37 -0.24
N HIS A 217 -7.22 -9.49 1.05
CA HIS A 217 -6.78 -10.63 1.88
C HIS A 217 -7.08 -12.01 1.28
N ARG A 218 -8.27 -12.21 0.70
CA ARG A 218 -8.66 -13.47 0.04
C ARG A 218 -7.77 -13.88 -1.14
N LYS A 219 -6.97 -12.95 -1.67
CA LYS A 219 -6.10 -13.12 -2.83
C LYS A 219 -4.64 -13.36 -2.44
N LEU A 220 -4.29 -13.35 -1.15
CA LEU A 220 -2.91 -13.56 -0.69
C LEU A 220 -2.31 -14.89 -1.17
N LYS A 221 -3.09 -15.97 -1.16
CA LYS A 221 -2.66 -17.29 -1.65
C LYS A 221 -2.35 -17.32 -3.16
N GLU A 222 -2.72 -16.28 -3.92
CA GLU A 222 -2.33 -16.18 -5.33
C GLU A 222 -0.85 -15.79 -5.46
N ILE A 223 -0.33 -14.94 -4.57
CA ILE A 223 1.08 -14.46 -4.60
C ILE A 223 2.00 -15.07 -3.53
N PHE A 224 1.44 -15.76 -2.53
CA PHE A 224 2.19 -16.41 -1.46
C PHE A 224 1.82 -17.89 -1.32
N TYR A 225 2.79 -18.71 -0.93
CA TYR A 225 2.55 -20.01 -0.31
C TYR A 225 2.29 -19.82 1.19
N VAL A 226 1.40 -20.64 1.77
CA VAL A 226 1.29 -20.75 3.23
C VAL A 226 2.41 -21.69 3.68
N VAL A 227 3.18 -21.27 4.67
CA VAL A 227 4.18 -22.12 5.32
C VAL A 227 3.51 -22.83 6.47
N GLU A 228 3.51 -24.15 6.44
CA GLU A 228 3.13 -24.98 7.58
C GLU A 228 4.34 -25.03 8.52
N LEU A 229 4.10 -24.74 9.80
CA LEU A 229 5.11 -24.86 10.83
C LEU A 229 4.91 -26.25 11.45
N ASP A 230 5.85 -27.15 11.16
CA ASP A 230 5.96 -28.46 11.81
C ASP A 230 6.43 -28.32 13.27
#